data_AF-A0A934S504-F1
#
_entry.id   AF-A0A934S504-F1
#
_cell.length_a   1.000
_cell.length_b   1.000
_cell.length_c   1.000
_cell.angle_alpha   90.00
_cell.angle_beta   90.00
_cell.angle_gamma   90.00
#
_symmetry.space_group_name_H-M   'P 1'
#
loop_
_entity.id
_entity.type
_entity.pdbx_description
1 polymer ?
#
loop_
_entity_poly.entity_id
_entity_poly.type
_entity_poly.pdbx_seq_one_letter_code
_entity_poly.pdbx_strand_id
1 'polypeptide(L)'
;MRTFLSIICILSLVCSSVAKPRKDKPYITLRPAETLHIEVMDQLYMSGFGEDDRFRRIEEVIEEVIEEVDFPMPYKIERFGAQRTPPNQPRLDVTIMKWGDNGLSEIEVRFSALLRRNHDKNRMGVFFARDAAPMGSYNRTRRAHDEVMEKAVKDMVKELKTRLSAKVLEEVEMDLSEIDDISGDE
;
A
#
# COMPACT_ATOMS: atom_id res chain seq x y z
N MET A 1 14.04 -52.17 19.36
CA MET A 1 14.24 -51.46 18.08
C MET A 1 12.98 -51.42 17.17
N ARG A 2 11.76 -51.57 17.71
CA ARG A 2 10.49 -51.53 16.94
C ARG A 2 9.59 -50.33 17.28
N THR A 3 9.94 -49.55 18.30
CA THR A 3 9.17 -48.39 18.78
C THR A 3 9.61 -47.06 18.18
N PHE A 4 10.79 -46.99 17.55
CA PHE A 4 11.28 -45.77 16.90
C PHE A 4 10.63 -45.49 15.53
N LEU A 5 10.12 -46.52 14.84
CA LEU A 5 9.50 -46.36 13.53
C LEU A 5 8.10 -45.72 13.62
N SER A 6 7.40 -45.94 14.74
CA SER A 6 6.02 -45.45 14.94
C SER A 6 5.95 -43.94 15.22
N ILE A 7 7.03 -43.33 15.74
CA ILE A 7 7.08 -41.90 16.07
C ILE A 7 7.27 -41.05 14.79
N ILE A 8 7.96 -41.59 13.78
CA ILE A 8 8.21 -40.89 12.51
C ILE A 8 6.91 -40.72 11.70
N CYS A 9 6.00 -41.71 11.73
CA CYS A 9 4.73 -41.62 11.00
C CYS A 9 3.72 -40.64 11.62
N ILE A 10 3.81 -40.34 12.92
CA ILE A 10 2.93 -39.35 13.57
C ILE A 10 3.42 -37.92 13.29
N LEU A 11 4.73 -37.72 13.13
CA LEU A 11 5.29 -36.40 12.79
C LEU A 11 4.96 -35.95 11.36
N SER A 12 4.81 -36.89 10.41
CA SER A 12 4.46 -36.56 9.02
C SER A 12 2.99 -36.18 8.82
N LEU A 13 2.10 -36.50 9.77
CA LEU A 13 0.66 -36.21 9.61
C LEU A 13 0.27 -34.77 9.98
N VAL A 14 1.17 -34.01 10.63
CA VAL A 14 0.91 -32.61 11.05
C VAL A 14 1.19 -31.59 9.94
N CYS A 15 1.91 -31.99 8.88
CA CYS A 15 2.26 -31.09 7.77
C CYS A 15 1.18 -30.96 6.69
N SER A 16 0.09 -31.71 6.76
CA SER A 16 -1.01 -31.65 5.80
C SER A 16 -2.18 -30.79 6.30
N SER A 17 -1.90 -29.70 7.02
CA SER A 17 -2.88 -28.62 7.12
C SER A 17 -2.96 -27.96 5.74
N VAL A 18 -3.79 -28.55 4.88
CA VAL A 18 -4.25 -27.97 3.62
C VAL A 18 -4.89 -26.64 4.01
N ALA A 19 -4.10 -25.58 3.92
CA ALA A 19 -4.57 -24.22 4.00
C ALA A 19 -5.55 -24.09 2.84
N LYS A 20 -6.85 -24.20 3.14
CA LYS A 20 -7.89 -23.85 2.18
C LYS A 20 -7.51 -22.47 1.64
N PRO A 21 -7.36 -22.30 0.31
CA PRO A 21 -7.10 -20.99 -0.25
C PRO A 21 -8.19 -20.07 0.29
N ARG A 22 -7.76 -19.03 1.01
CA ARG A 22 -8.70 -18.04 1.52
C ARG A 22 -9.38 -17.47 0.28
N LYS A 23 -10.68 -17.77 0.15
CA LYS A 23 -11.62 -17.17 -0.80
C LYS A 23 -11.12 -15.77 -1.15
N ASP A 24 -10.78 -15.56 -2.43
CA ASP A 24 -10.08 -14.37 -2.91
C ASP A 24 -10.65 -13.14 -2.22
N LYS A 25 -9.78 -12.43 -1.49
CA LYS A 25 -10.22 -11.25 -0.72
C LYS A 25 -10.93 -10.32 -1.69
N PRO A 26 -12.06 -9.69 -1.31
CA PRO A 26 -12.78 -8.80 -2.20
C PRO A 26 -11.81 -7.76 -2.73
N TYR A 27 -11.62 -7.77 -4.05
CA TYR A 27 -10.76 -6.85 -4.73
C TYR A 27 -11.51 -5.53 -4.84
N ILE A 28 -11.02 -4.50 -4.15
CA ILE A 28 -11.60 -3.16 -4.23
C ILE A 28 -11.24 -2.60 -5.60
N THR A 29 -12.21 -2.58 -6.51
CA THR A 29 -12.08 -1.90 -7.81
C THR A 29 -11.94 -0.40 -7.58
N LEU A 30 -11.03 0.24 -8.29
CA LEU A 30 -10.85 1.69 -8.30
C LEU A 30 -11.30 2.22 -9.66
N ARG A 31 -12.18 3.23 -9.70
CA ARG A 31 -12.68 3.80 -10.95
C ARG A 31 -12.04 5.17 -11.19
N PRO A 32 -11.58 5.50 -12.41
CA PRO A 32 -10.94 6.78 -12.71
C PRO A 32 -11.73 8.03 -12.31
N ALA A 33 -13.07 7.96 -12.33
CA ALA A 33 -13.95 9.07 -11.96
C ALA A 33 -14.16 9.25 -10.44
N GLU A 34 -13.70 8.31 -9.61
CA GLU A 34 -13.81 8.39 -8.15
C GLU A 34 -12.63 9.15 -7.54
N THR A 35 -12.85 9.77 -6.37
CA THR A 35 -11.77 10.42 -5.62
C THR A 35 -11.15 9.42 -4.64
N LEU A 36 -9.85 9.19 -4.76
CA LEU A 36 -9.10 8.38 -3.79
C LEU A 36 -8.78 9.22 -2.55
N HIS A 37 -9.38 8.86 -1.41
CA HIS A 37 -9.05 9.49 -0.12
C HIS A 37 -7.82 8.80 0.49
N ILE A 38 -6.74 9.53 0.73
CA ILE A 38 -5.50 9.01 1.32
C ILE A 38 -5.45 9.50 2.77
N GLU A 39 -5.65 8.60 3.72
CA GLU A 39 -5.65 8.91 5.15
C GLU A 39 -4.30 8.54 5.76
N VAL A 40 -3.51 9.54 6.17
CA VAL A 40 -2.19 9.33 6.79
C VAL A 40 -2.32 9.25 8.30
N MET A 41 -1.96 8.10 8.84
CA MET A 41 -1.89 7.79 10.27
C MET A 41 -0.43 7.82 10.72
N ASP A 42 -0.04 8.89 11.39
CA ASP A 42 1.28 9.00 12.02
C ASP A 42 1.13 8.86 13.54
N GLN A 43 1.51 7.69 14.07
CA GLN A 43 1.40 7.39 15.51
C GLN A 43 2.55 7.96 16.35
N LEU A 44 3.52 8.62 15.70
CA LEU A 44 4.66 9.19 16.40
C LEU A 44 4.21 10.48 17.07
N TYR A 45 4.15 10.45 18.41
CA TYR A 45 3.95 11.63 19.25
C TYR A 45 4.97 12.71 18.89
N MET A 46 4.58 13.67 18.05
CA MET A 46 5.30 14.93 17.91
C MET A 46 4.32 16.08 18.09
N SER A 47 4.48 16.74 19.23
CA SER A 47 3.76 17.91 19.71
C SER A 47 4.16 19.21 18.98
N GLY A 48 4.41 19.16 17.68
CA GLY A 48 4.87 20.31 16.90
C GLY A 48 3.83 20.78 15.90
N PHE A 49 3.06 21.81 16.25
CA PHE A 49 2.37 22.65 15.25
C PHE A 49 3.41 23.70 14.77
N GLY A 50 3.71 23.78 13.47
CA GLY A 50 4.67 24.77 12.92
C GLY A 50 5.43 24.34 11.65
N GLU A 51 6.60 24.92 11.41
CA GLU A 51 7.48 24.66 10.23
C GLU A 51 8.03 23.22 10.15
N ASP A 52 7.93 22.47 11.25
CA ASP A 52 8.26 21.04 11.33
C ASP A 52 7.00 20.16 11.34
N ASP A 53 5.89 20.60 10.73
CA ASP A 53 4.72 19.75 10.53
C ASP A 53 5.07 18.56 9.63
N ARG A 54 5.28 17.43 10.29
CA ARG A 54 5.67 16.17 9.68
C ARG A 54 4.60 15.63 8.74
N PHE A 55 3.31 15.84 9.03
CA PHE A 55 2.24 15.43 8.13
C PHE A 55 2.31 16.22 6.82
N ARG A 56 2.53 17.54 6.90
CA ARG A 56 2.67 18.38 5.71
C ARG A 56 3.81 17.89 4.81
N ARG A 57 4.94 17.48 5.41
CA ARG A 57 6.04 16.89 4.64
C ARG A 57 5.68 15.55 3.99
N ILE A 58 4.91 14.70 4.68
CA ILE A 58 4.44 13.44 4.10
C ILE A 58 3.46 13.71 2.95
N GLU A 59 2.55 14.66 3.15
CA GLU A 59 1.60 15.13 2.15
C GLU A 59 2.34 15.62 0.89
N GLU A 60 3.29 16.55 1.04
CA GLU A 60 4.13 17.06 -0.06
C GLU A 60 4.83 15.91 -0.82
N VAL A 61 5.47 14.96 -0.12
CA VAL A 61 6.13 13.82 -0.77
C VAL A 61 5.13 12.90 -1.50
N ILE A 62 3.95 12.66 -0.93
CA ILE A 62 2.92 11.84 -1.58
C ILE A 62 2.37 12.55 -2.82
N GLU A 63 2.10 13.85 -2.75
CA GLU A 63 1.65 14.67 -3.88
C GLU A 63 2.67 14.62 -5.02
N GLU A 64 3.93 14.94 -4.73
CA GLU A 64 5.02 14.92 -5.71
C GLU A 64 5.12 13.56 -6.42
N VAL A 65 5.07 12.45 -5.68
CA VAL A 65 5.16 11.11 -6.28
C VAL A 65 3.92 10.77 -7.10
N ILE A 66 2.72 11.11 -6.62
CA ILE A 66 1.47 10.84 -7.35
C ILE A 66 1.41 11.64 -8.66
N GLU A 67 1.87 12.89 -8.63
CA GLU A 67 2.00 13.74 -9.81
C GLU A 67 3.07 13.22 -10.78
N GLU A 68 4.25 12.84 -10.28
CA GLU A 68 5.35 12.29 -11.11
C GLU A 68 4.92 11.06 -11.90
N VAL A 69 4.04 10.23 -11.36
CA VAL A 69 3.58 9.01 -12.02
C VAL A 69 2.32 9.19 -12.87
N ASP A 70 1.82 10.41 -13.06
CA ASP A 70 0.55 10.71 -13.73
C ASP A 70 -0.58 9.81 -13.23
N PHE A 71 -0.82 9.79 -11.91
CA PHE A 71 -1.82 8.90 -11.33
C PHE A 71 -3.23 9.21 -11.90
N PRO A 72 -3.97 8.22 -12.41
CA PRO A 72 -5.13 8.46 -13.29
C PRO A 72 -6.43 8.78 -12.53
N MET A 73 -6.36 9.12 -11.24
CA MET A 73 -7.53 9.39 -10.41
C MET A 73 -7.34 10.70 -9.64
N PRO A 74 -8.42 11.50 -9.45
CA PRO A 74 -8.38 12.56 -8.45
C PRO A 74 -8.14 11.95 -7.06
N TYR A 75 -7.39 12.67 -6.24
CA TYR A 75 -7.05 12.20 -4.89
C TYR A 75 -7.18 13.34 -3.88
N LYS A 76 -7.30 12.97 -2.61
CA LYS A 76 -7.30 13.91 -1.49
C LYS A 76 -6.53 13.32 -0.32
N ILE A 77 -5.49 14.00 0.13
CA ILE A 77 -4.68 13.57 1.27
C ILE A 77 -5.23 14.22 2.53
N GLU A 78 -5.41 13.44 3.58
CA GLU A 78 -6.01 13.88 4.83
C GLU A 78 -5.25 13.27 6.01
N ARG A 79 -5.08 14.06 7.06
CA ARG A 79 -4.59 13.54 8.34
C ARG A 79 -5.66 12.64 8.96
N PHE A 80 -5.25 11.57 9.61
CA PHE A 80 -6.16 10.68 10.33
C PHE A 80 -7.13 11.45 11.24
N GLY A 81 -8.42 11.18 11.07
CA GLY A 81 -9.49 11.82 11.85
C GLY A 81 -9.86 13.25 11.45
N ALA A 82 -9.23 13.85 10.43
CA ALA A 82 -9.56 15.21 9.99
C ALA A 82 -10.95 15.30 9.32
N GLN A 83 -11.26 14.35 8.43
CA GLN A 83 -12.56 14.27 7.75
C GLN A 83 -12.96 12.82 7.54
N ARG A 84 -14.27 12.55 7.64
CA ARG A 84 -14.81 11.23 7.32
C ARG A 84 -14.91 11.07 5.81
N THR A 85 -14.25 10.03 5.29
CA THR A 85 -14.40 9.64 3.88
C THR A 85 -15.88 9.37 3.55
N PRO A 86 -16.38 9.92 2.43
CA PRO A 86 -17.75 9.68 1.99
C PRO A 86 -18.04 8.17 1.82
N PRO A 87 -19.29 7.73 2.02
CA PRO A 87 -19.68 6.36 1.74
C PRO A 87 -19.37 5.97 0.28
N ASN A 88 -19.03 4.71 0.03
CA ASN A 88 -18.69 4.16 -1.29
C ASN A 88 -17.45 4.73 -1.99
N GLN A 89 -16.76 5.73 -1.44
CA GLN A 89 -15.48 6.19 -1.98
C GLN A 89 -14.32 5.29 -1.52
N PRO A 90 -13.31 5.06 -2.38
CA PRO A 90 -12.12 4.33 -1.99
C PRO A 90 -11.26 5.16 -1.03
N ARG A 91 -10.70 4.48 -0.03
CA ARG A 91 -9.80 5.07 0.95
C ARG A 91 -8.52 4.28 1.09
N LEU A 92 -7.38 4.93 0.97
CA LEU A 92 -6.06 4.39 1.22
C LEU A 92 -5.58 4.82 2.62
N ASP A 93 -5.60 3.90 3.57
CA ASP A 93 -5.03 4.16 4.90
C ASP A 93 -3.52 3.91 4.84
N VAL A 94 -2.71 4.95 5.10
CA VAL A 94 -1.25 4.87 5.19
C VAL A 94 -0.83 5.00 6.64
N THR A 95 -0.34 3.91 7.24
CA THR A 95 0.11 3.90 8.65
C THR A 95 1.61 3.94 8.73
N ILE A 96 2.15 5.09 9.15
CA ILE A 96 3.58 5.30 9.34
C ILE A 96 4.03 4.58 10.61
N MET A 97 4.92 3.60 10.45
CA MET A 97 5.51 2.84 11.56
C MET A 97 6.87 3.42 11.96
N LYS A 98 7.67 3.85 10.98
CA LYS A 98 8.99 4.44 11.18
C LYS A 98 9.26 5.47 10.09
N TRP A 99 9.77 6.63 10.49
CA TRP A 99 10.43 7.58 9.60
C TRP A 99 11.47 8.33 10.43
N GLY A 100 12.74 8.00 10.21
CA GLY A 100 13.87 8.55 10.95
C GLY A 100 15.03 7.56 11.07
N ASP A 101 16.04 7.93 11.85
CA ASP A 101 17.26 7.13 12.07
C ASP A 101 16.95 5.74 12.70
N ASN A 102 17.58 4.69 12.19
CA ASN A 102 17.42 3.31 12.66
C ASN A 102 18.51 2.83 13.66
N GLY A 103 19.43 3.70 14.07
CA GLY A 103 20.55 3.40 14.96
C GLY A 103 21.77 2.80 14.28
N LEU A 104 21.73 2.61 12.95
CA LEU A 104 22.83 2.08 12.13
C LEU A 104 23.43 3.14 11.21
N SER A 105 23.25 4.43 11.53
CA SER A 105 23.60 5.55 10.65
C SER A 105 22.86 5.53 9.31
N GLU A 106 21.64 4.99 9.31
CA GLU A 106 20.74 4.98 8.16
C GLU A 106 19.43 5.66 8.53
N ILE A 107 18.84 6.36 7.56
CA ILE A 107 17.47 6.80 7.62
C ILE A 107 16.60 5.64 7.16
N GLU A 108 15.58 5.30 7.94
CA GLU A 108 14.59 4.29 7.60
C GLU A 108 13.19 4.89 7.51
N VAL A 109 12.50 4.54 6.43
CA VAL A 109 11.06 4.71 6.28
C VAL A 109 10.41 3.34 6.23
N ARG A 110 9.34 3.18 7.00
CA ARG A 110 8.50 1.99 6.99
C ARG A 110 7.05 2.38 7.26
N PHE A 111 6.16 1.99 6.37
CA PHE A 111 4.72 2.19 6.54
C PHE A 111 3.92 1.04 5.93
N SER A 112 2.70 0.85 6.39
CA SER A 112 1.76 -0.11 5.79
C SER A 112 0.66 0.63 5.07
N ALA A 113 0.22 0.12 3.91
CA ALA A 113 -0.91 0.68 3.20
C ALA A 113 -2.08 -0.33 3.11
N LEU A 114 -3.29 0.19 3.31
CA LEU A 114 -4.52 -0.58 3.34
C LEU A 114 -5.60 0.15 2.55
N LEU A 115 -6.01 -0.43 1.43
CA LEU A 115 -7.13 0.06 0.65
C LEU A 115 -8.45 -0.41 1.29
N ARG A 116 -9.42 0.50 1.41
CA ARG A 116 -10.74 0.26 1.99
C ARG A 116 -11.83 0.82 1.08
N ARG A 117 -12.96 0.14 1.06
CA ARG A 117 -14.22 0.63 0.50
C ARG A 117 -15.35 -0.02 1.28
N ASN A 118 -16.17 0.77 1.95
CA ASN A 118 -17.23 0.25 2.82
C ASN A 118 -16.69 -0.77 3.85
N HIS A 119 -17.10 -2.03 3.74
CA HIS A 119 -16.66 -3.13 4.61
C HIS A 119 -15.46 -3.89 4.05
N ASP A 120 -15.13 -3.69 2.77
CA ASP A 120 -14.03 -4.37 2.09
C ASP A 120 -12.70 -3.73 2.42
N LYS A 121 -11.68 -4.59 2.54
CA LYS A 121 -10.34 -4.22 2.94
C LYS A 121 -9.33 -5.03 2.15
N ASN A 122 -8.45 -4.34 1.45
CA ASN A 122 -7.37 -4.96 0.70
C ASN A 122 -6.01 -4.46 1.22
N ARG A 123 -5.24 -5.35 1.85
CA ARG A 123 -3.89 -5.04 2.34
C ARG A 123 -2.97 -4.91 1.14
N MET A 124 -2.34 -3.75 0.98
CA MET A 124 -1.34 -3.55 -0.08
C MET A 124 0.02 -4.08 0.32
N GLY A 125 0.33 -4.03 1.62
CA GLY A 125 1.56 -4.57 2.16
C GLY A 125 2.25 -3.57 3.08
N VAL A 126 3.54 -3.81 3.29
CA VAL A 126 4.45 -2.90 3.98
C VAL A 126 5.45 -2.39 2.96
N PHE A 127 5.60 -1.07 2.90
CA PHE A 127 6.56 -0.38 2.06
C PHE A 127 7.69 0.10 2.95
N PHE A 128 8.91 -0.07 2.47
CA PHE A 128 10.10 0.27 3.23
C PHE A 128 11.19 0.78 2.30
N ALA A 129 11.96 1.75 2.81
CA ALA A 129 13.16 2.22 2.16
C ALA A 129 14.19 2.60 3.23
N ARG A 130 15.46 2.51 2.87
CA ARG A 130 16.58 2.89 3.71
C ARG A 130 17.66 3.56 2.88
N ASP A 131 18.36 4.49 3.50
CA ASP A 131 19.55 5.09 2.90
C ASP A 131 20.50 5.61 3.99
N ALA A 132 21.76 5.84 3.63
CA ALA A 132 22.75 6.35 4.55
C ALA A 132 22.32 7.72 5.10
N ALA A 133 22.41 7.90 6.42
CA ALA A 133 22.17 9.19 7.03
C ALA A 133 23.28 10.16 6.59
N PRO A 134 22.95 11.32 5.99
CA PRO A 134 23.98 12.25 5.57
C PRO A 134 24.67 12.84 6.80
N MET A 135 25.99 13.00 6.73
CA MET A 135 26.70 13.88 7.64
C MET A 135 26.51 15.33 7.18
N GLY A 136 26.13 16.23 8.10
CA GLY A 136 26.09 17.67 7.82
C GLY A 136 24.92 18.42 8.44
N SER A 137 24.48 19.46 7.72
CA SER A 137 23.48 20.43 8.19
C SER A 137 22.07 19.84 8.26
N TYR A 138 21.22 20.47 9.08
CA TYR A 138 19.80 20.14 9.23
C TYR A 138 19.08 19.99 7.88
N ASN A 139 19.29 20.92 6.93
CA ASN A 139 18.64 20.90 5.62
C ASN A 139 19.03 19.67 4.79
N ARG A 140 20.29 19.22 4.87
CA ARG A 140 20.74 18.02 4.16
C ARG A 140 20.10 16.78 4.77
N THR A 141 20.05 16.71 6.10
CA THR A 141 19.37 15.62 6.82
C THR A 141 17.89 15.58 6.51
N ARG A 142 17.21 16.74 6.49
CA ARG A 142 15.80 16.87 6.14
C ARG A 142 15.54 16.34 4.74
N ARG A 143 16.29 16.80 3.74
CA ARG A 143 16.17 16.35 2.36
C ARG A 143 16.37 14.84 2.21
N ALA A 144 17.38 14.27 2.88
CA ALA A 144 17.58 12.83 2.84
C ALA A 144 16.41 12.05 3.47
N HIS A 145 15.73 12.60 4.49
CA HIS A 145 14.51 11.98 5.03
C HIS A 145 13.37 11.98 4.01
N ASP A 146 13.20 13.07 3.27
CA ASP A 146 12.16 13.20 2.25
C ASP A 146 12.46 12.25 1.07
N GLU A 147 13.71 12.17 0.60
CA GLU A 147 14.15 11.25 -0.46
C GLU A 147 13.94 9.77 -0.10
N VAL A 148 14.15 9.38 1.17
CA VAL A 148 13.88 8.00 1.61
C VAL A 148 12.37 7.73 1.69
N MET A 149 11.56 8.73 2.07
CA MET A 149 10.09 8.60 2.05
C MET A 149 9.60 8.45 0.61
N GLU A 150 10.08 9.28 -0.29
CA GLU A 150 9.76 9.27 -1.72
C GLU A 150 9.98 7.88 -2.34
N LYS A 151 11.12 7.23 -2.06
CA LYS A 151 11.42 5.85 -2.50
C LYS A 151 10.34 4.86 -2.06
N ALA A 152 9.95 4.88 -0.79
CA ALA A 152 8.95 3.97 -0.26
C ALA A 152 7.53 4.29 -0.80
N VAL A 153 7.20 5.56 -0.99
CA VAL A 153 5.93 6.02 -1.57
C VAL A 153 5.84 5.61 -3.05
N LYS A 154 6.93 5.70 -3.82
CA LYS A 154 7.00 5.23 -5.21
C LYS A 154 6.62 3.76 -5.34
N ASP A 155 7.13 2.91 -4.45
CA ASP A 155 6.76 1.48 -4.42
C ASP A 155 5.28 1.28 -4.08
N MET A 156 4.72 2.07 -3.16
CA MET A 156 3.30 2.05 -2.83
C MET A 156 2.43 2.46 -4.02
N VAL A 157 2.78 3.54 -4.70
CA VAL A 157 2.02 4.04 -5.85
C VAL A 157 2.13 3.08 -7.04
N LYS A 158 3.28 2.42 -7.23
CA LYS A 158 3.44 1.36 -8.24
C LYS A 158 2.52 0.16 -7.96
N GLU A 159 2.43 -0.27 -6.71
CA GLU A 159 1.48 -1.32 -6.31
C GLU A 159 0.03 -0.86 -6.52
N LEU A 160 -0.27 0.41 -6.21
CA LEU A 160 -1.59 1.00 -6.43
C LEU A 160 -1.98 1.02 -7.92
N LYS A 161 -1.06 1.43 -8.81
CA LYS A 161 -1.25 1.42 -10.27
C LYS A 161 -1.41 0.00 -10.80
N THR A 162 -0.62 -0.95 -10.31
CA THR A 162 -0.79 -2.37 -10.67
C THR A 162 -2.20 -2.84 -10.37
N ARG A 163 -2.80 -2.36 -9.27
CA ARG A 163 -4.17 -2.71 -8.90
C ARG A 163 -5.26 -2.00 -9.71
N LEU A 164 -4.96 -0.82 -10.25
CA LEU A 164 -5.81 -0.17 -11.24
C LEU A 164 -5.80 -0.94 -12.56
N SER A 165 -4.61 -1.30 -13.04
CA SER A 165 -4.42 -1.89 -14.38
C SER A 165 -4.81 -3.36 -14.48
N ALA A 166 -4.60 -4.15 -13.42
CA ALA A 166 -4.90 -5.59 -13.44
C ALA A 166 -6.36 -5.90 -13.80
N LYS A 167 -7.29 -4.96 -13.55
CA LYS A 167 -8.71 -5.16 -13.83
C LYS A 167 -9.21 -4.54 -15.13
N VAL A 168 -8.51 -3.54 -15.68
CA VAL A 168 -8.79 -3.06 -17.05
C VAL A 168 -8.63 -4.22 -18.04
N LEU A 169 -7.67 -5.12 -17.78
CA LEU A 169 -7.45 -6.30 -18.62
C LEU A 169 -8.51 -7.39 -18.40
N GLU A 170 -8.96 -7.64 -17.16
CA GLU A 170 -10.06 -8.60 -16.90
C GLU A 170 -11.40 -8.16 -17.51
N GLU A 171 -11.72 -6.85 -17.50
CA GLU A 171 -12.95 -6.33 -18.10
C GLU A 171 -12.92 -6.43 -19.64
N VAL A 172 -11.75 -6.23 -20.26
CA VAL A 172 -11.57 -6.37 -21.72
C VAL A 172 -11.62 -7.85 -22.15
N GLU A 173 -11.09 -8.78 -21.35
CA GLU A 173 -11.13 -10.22 -21.69
C GLU A 173 -12.55 -10.81 -21.62
N MET A 174 -13.41 -10.36 -20.69
CA MET A 174 -14.82 -10.78 -20.67
C MET A 174 -15.60 -10.26 -21.87
N ASP A 175 -15.43 -8.97 -22.22
CA ASP A 175 -16.17 -8.35 -23.34
C ASP A 175 -15.83 -8.99 -24.70
N LEU A 176 -14.59 -9.47 -24.87
CA LEU A 176 -14.20 -10.18 -26.10
C LEU A 176 -14.76 -11.61 -26.18
N SER A 177 -14.99 -12.27 -25.03
CA SER A 177 -15.55 -13.63 -25.00
C SER A 177 -17.04 -13.70 -25.34
N GLU A 178 -17.79 -12.59 -25.25
CA GLU A 178 -19.21 -12.52 -25.63
C GLU A 178 -19.42 -12.24 -27.13
N ILE A 179 -18.36 -11.86 -27.87
CA ILE A 179 -18.46 -11.50 -29.29
C ILE A 179 -18.29 -12.71 -30.22
N ASP A 180 -17.59 -13.76 -29.78
CA ASP A 180 -17.31 -14.94 -30.63
C ASP A 180 -18.48 -15.93 -30.75
N ASP A 181 -19.53 -15.82 -29.93
CA ASP A 181 -20.68 -16.75 -29.93
C ASP A 181 -21.83 -16.37 -30.90
N ILE A 182 -21.69 -15.31 -31.72
CA ILE A 182 -22.78 -14.80 -32.60
C ILE A 182 -22.57 -15.12 -34.10
N SER A 183 -21.49 -15.79 -34.51
CA SER A 183 -21.17 -15.97 -35.95
C SER A 183 -21.38 -17.37 -36.55
N GLY A 184 -22.08 -18.27 -35.86
CA GLY A 184 -22.24 -19.67 -36.27
C GLY A 184 -23.65 -20.08 -36.68
N ASP A 185 -24.31 -19.37 -37.61
CA ASP A 185 -25.50 -19.88 -38.33
C ASP A 185 -25.62 -19.16 -39.70
N GLU A 186 -24.92 -19.67 -40.71
CA GLU A 186 -25.30 -19.59 -42.13
C GLU A 186 -24.98 -20.91 -42.85
#